data_AF-D7NA14-F1
#
_entry.id   AF-D7NA14-F1
#
_cell.length_a   1.000
_cell.length_b   1.000
_cell.length_c   1.000
_cell.angle_alpha   90.00
_cell.angle_beta   90.00
_cell.angle_gamma   90.00
#
_symmetry.space_group_name_H-M   'P 1'
#
loop_
_entity.id
_entity.type
_entity.pdbx_description
1 polymer ?
#
loop_
_entity_poly.entity_id
_entity_poly.type
_entity_poly.pdbx_seq_one_letter_code
_entity_poly.pdbx_strand_id
1 'polypeptide(L)'
;MNKKTSLLLTFLFLILVLGHSQTAVKKQDHYSLAIAAIKTNKLSELDAQLKHISNLDSLIQKGEDISYTLLGYACLYNNKAAIQKLIARKASINDAYSDEIYIYDALYMAIDKGDYALAKYFISLGAKVNQPYNEEGLCPLALSCMQNNYPIANLLLNHGAKADGVGDLGGNYITYPLIIAVEKRNKSIVQLLLKHGAKKNVKDSEGFTPLSLARELGYTEIIRLLENKNK
;
A
#
# COMPACT_ATOMS: atom_id res chain seq x y z
N MET A 1 28.33 1.45 74.74
CA MET A 1 27.86 1.75 76.11
C MET A 1 26.67 2.69 76.03
N ASN A 2 25.55 2.24 76.63
CA ASN A 2 24.36 2.95 77.11
C ASN A 2 23.57 3.86 76.15
N LYS A 3 22.38 3.44 75.65
CA LYS A 3 21.07 3.15 76.30
C LYS A 3 20.29 4.41 76.73
N LYS A 4 19.18 4.66 76.04
CA LYS A 4 17.76 4.72 76.52
C LYS A 4 16.95 5.63 75.56
N THR A 5 16.14 5.13 74.62
CA THR A 5 14.77 4.58 74.74
C THR A 5 13.77 5.41 75.56
N SER A 6 12.79 6.01 74.89
CA SER A 6 11.35 6.02 75.23
C SER A 6 10.58 6.65 74.05
N LEU A 7 9.91 5.93 73.14
CA LEU A 7 8.72 5.04 73.24
C LEU A 7 7.40 5.81 73.36
N LEU A 8 6.59 5.81 72.28
CA LEU A 8 5.12 5.67 72.22
C LEU A 8 4.68 5.88 70.76
N LEU A 9 3.77 5.13 70.13
CA LEU A 9 3.29 3.76 70.26
C LEU A 9 2.54 3.52 68.93
N THR A 10 2.66 2.33 68.37
CA THR A 10 1.98 1.84 67.18
C THR A 10 0.44 1.94 67.29
N PHE A 11 -0.25 2.35 66.21
CA PHE A 11 -1.55 1.74 65.89
C PHE A 11 -1.78 1.65 64.38
N LEU A 12 -1.88 0.41 63.94
CA LEU A 12 -2.35 -0.05 62.66
C LEU A 12 -3.83 0.34 62.51
N PHE A 13 -4.22 1.09 61.48
CA PHE A 13 -5.59 1.05 60.97
C PHE A 13 -5.58 1.08 59.44
N LEU A 14 -5.53 -0.13 58.89
CA LEU A 14 -6.18 -0.46 57.65
C LEU A 14 -7.69 -0.24 57.86
N ILE A 15 -8.31 0.74 57.21
CA ILE A 15 -9.72 0.70 56.78
C ILE A 15 -9.83 1.66 55.59
N LEU A 16 -10.30 1.09 54.47
CA LEU A 16 -10.80 1.81 53.31
C LEU A 16 -11.81 2.89 53.70
N VAL A 17 -11.60 4.10 53.22
CA VAL A 17 -12.72 4.95 52.81
C VAL A 17 -12.52 5.30 51.34
N LEU A 18 -13.23 4.51 50.53
CA LEU A 18 -13.73 4.85 49.21
C LEU A 18 -14.05 6.35 49.10
N GLY A 19 -13.56 6.98 48.05
CA GLY A 19 -14.12 8.27 47.65
C GLY A 19 -13.12 9.26 47.09
N HIS A 20 -12.27 8.85 46.15
CA HIS A 20 -11.97 9.70 45.00
C HIS A 20 -11.96 8.80 43.76
N SER A 21 -13.15 8.34 43.38
CA SER A 21 -13.44 7.99 42.00
C SER A 21 -13.36 9.28 41.16
N GLN A 22 -12.14 9.74 40.89
CA GLN A 22 -11.92 10.44 39.64
C GLN A 22 -12.12 9.37 38.57
N THR A 23 -13.28 9.39 37.95
CA THR A 23 -13.53 8.73 36.68
C THR A 23 -12.39 9.12 35.75
N ALA A 24 -11.39 8.27 35.61
CA ALA A 24 -10.46 8.32 34.51
C ALA A 24 -11.31 8.07 33.27
N VAL A 25 -11.84 9.16 32.68
CA VAL A 25 -12.43 9.12 31.36
C VAL A 25 -11.30 8.63 30.47
N LYS A 26 -11.31 7.33 30.15
CA LYS A 26 -10.45 6.76 29.11
C LYS A 26 -10.63 7.68 27.91
N LYS A 27 -9.61 8.47 27.58
CA LYS A 27 -9.65 9.33 26.40
C LYS A 27 -10.01 8.43 25.24
N GLN A 28 -11.17 8.68 24.63
CA GLN A 28 -11.71 7.82 23.61
C GLN A 28 -10.73 7.80 22.44
N ASP A 29 -10.21 6.61 22.11
CA ASP A 29 -9.34 6.45 20.95
C ASP A 29 -10.20 6.48 19.68
N HIS A 30 -10.38 7.70 19.18
CA HIS A 30 -11.18 7.96 17.99
C HIS A 30 -10.63 7.26 16.74
N TYR A 31 -9.31 7.02 16.66
CA TYR A 31 -8.73 6.28 15.54
C TYR A 31 -9.14 4.81 15.58
N SER A 32 -8.98 4.14 16.72
CA SER A 32 -9.41 2.73 16.87
C SER A 32 -10.90 2.54 16.57
N LEU A 33 -11.74 3.48 17.01
CA LEU A 33 -13.17 3.44 16.73
C LEU A 33 -13.50 3.75 15.27
N ALA A 34 -12.81 4.70 14.65
CA ALA A 34 -12.96 4.97 13.21
C ALA A 34 -12.56 3.75 12.39
N ILE A 35 -11.47 3.07 12.73
CA ILE A 35 -11.03 1.83 12.09
C ILE A 35 -12.07 0.72 12.26
N ALA A 36 -12.63 0.56 13.46
CA ALA A 36 -13.70 -0.42 13.70
C ALA A 36 -14.96 -0.11 12.85
N ALA A 37 -15.33 1.17 12.73
CA ALA A 37 -16.45 1.61 11.90
C ALA A 37 -16.17 1.38 10.40
N ILE A 38 -14.95 1.63 9.92
CA ILE A 38 -14.51 1.32 8.55
C ILE A 38 -14.61 -0.19 8.29
N LYS A 39 -14.05 -1.01 9.18
CA LYS A 39 -14.07 -2.47 9.06
C LYS A 39 -15.48 -3.06 9.00
N THR A 40 -16.40 -2.49 9.76
CA THR A 40 -17.80 -2.96 9.86
C THR A 40 -18.77 -2.21 8.95
N ASN A 41 -18.27 -1.33 8.09
CA ASN A 41 -19.04 -0.49 7.17
C ASN A 41 -20.15 0.35 7.83
N LYS A 42 -19.87 0.89 9.02
CA LYS A 42 -20.80 1.73 9.79
C LYS A 42 -20.49 3.21 9.60
N LEU A 43 -21.02 3.78 8.52
CA LEU A 43 -20.67 5.13 8.07
C LEU A 43 -21.02 6.24 9.08
N SER A 44 -22.13 6.11 9.79
CA SER A 44 -22.54 7.07 10.83
C SER A 44 -21.62 7.07 12.05
N GLU A 45 -21.11 5.90 12.44
CA GLU A 45 -20.13 5.78 13.52
C GLU A 45 -18.79 6.38 13.10
N LEU A 46 -18.36 6.14 11.85
CA LEU A 46 -17.18 6.78 11.27
C LEU A 46 -17.32 8.31 11.29
N ASP A 47 -18.45 8.86 10.84
CA ASP A 47 -18.70 10.31 10.86
C ASP A 47 -18.61 10.93 12.25
N ALA A 48 -19.08 10.21 13.29
CA ALA A 48 -18.95 10.65 14.67
C ALA A 48 -17.48 10.76 15.08
N GLN A 49 -16.65 9.76 14.74
CA GLN A 49 -15.23 9.76 15.12
C GLN A 49 -14.42 10.81 14.34
N LEU A 50 -14.72 11.00 13.05
CA LEU A 50 -14.00 11.95 12.19
C LEU A 50 -14.16 13.42 12.61
N LYS A 51 -15.06 13.77 13.54
CA LYS A 51 -15.15 15.11 14.13
C LYS A 51 -14.05 15.39 15.15
N HIS A 52 -13.45 14.34 15.69
CA HIS A 52 -12.45 14.41 16.77
C HIS A 52 -11.03 14.04 16.30
N ILE A 53 -10.88 13.64 15.03
CA ILE A 53 -9.60 13.28 14.42
C ILE A 53 -9.06 14.51 13.69
N SER A 54 -7.90 14.99 14.12
CA SER A 54 -7.24 16.18 13.55
C SER A 54 -6.42 15.89 12.30
N ASN A 55 -5.90 14.68 12.14
CA ASN A 55 -5.10 14.27 10.99
C ASN A 55 -5.61 12.95 10.40
N LEU A 56 -6.17 12.99 9.19
CA LEU A 56 -6.67 11.77 8.53
C LEU A 56 -5.55 10.87 7.98
N ASP A 57 -4.37 11.46 7.81
CA ASP A 57 -3.21 10.84 7.17
C ASP A 57 -2.21 10.29 8.20
N SER A 58 -2.60 10.24 9.48
CA SER A 58 -1.82 9.55 10.52
C SER A 58 -1.71 8.05 10.20
N LEU A 59 -0.49 7.53 10.13
CA LEU A 59 -0.21 6.10 10.05
C LEU A 59 -0.51 5.46 11.42
N ILE A 60 -1.45 4.53 11.43
CA ILE A 60 -1.92 3.84 12.63
C ILE A 60 -1.53 2.37 12.50
N GLN A 61 -0.90 1.85 13.55
CA GLN A 61 -0.28 0.53 13.56
C GLN A 61 -1.32 -0.60 13.46
N LYS A 62 -1.02 -1.62 12.66
CA LYS A 62 -1.72 -2.89 12.54
C LYS A 62 -0.73 -4.05 12.69
N GLY A 63 -0.57 -4.54 13.92
CA GLY A 63 0.45 -5.56 14.22
C GLY A 63 1.76 -4.88 14.59
N GLU A 64 2.89 -5.52 14.29
CA GLU A 64 4.21 -4.99 14.65
C GLU A 64 4.74 -4.05 13.56
N ASP A 65 4.64 -4.46 12.30
CA ASP A 65 5.50 -3.90 11.23
C ASP A 65 4.75 -3.11 10.17
N ILE A 66 3.41 -3.06 10.28
CA ILE A 66 2.54 -2.48 9.27
C ILE A 66 1.74 -1.34 9.90
N SER A 67 1.60 -0.24 9.17
CA SER A 67 0.67 0.84 9.50
C SER A 67 -0.18 1.24 8.31
N TYR A 68 -1.38 1.74 8.58
CA TYR A 68 -2.28 2.28 7.58
C TYR A 68 -2.83 3.63 8.02
N THR A 69 -3.07 4.53 7.08
CA THR A 69 -3.94 5.68 7.33
C THR A 69 -5.40 5.23 7.40
N LEU A 70 -6.33 6.12 7.78
CA LEU A 70 -7.75 5.79 7.72
C LEU A 70 -8.18 5.43 6.29
N LEU A 71 -7.62 6.10 5.27
CA LEU A 71 -7.84 5.74 3.87
C LEU A 71 -7.25 4.35 3.58
N GLY A 72 -6.05 4.07 4.07
CA GLY A 72 -5.43 2.75 4.01
C GLY A 72 -6.31 1.63 4.57
N TYR A 73 -6.88 1.81 5.76
CA TYR A 73 -7.83 0.85 6.33
C TYR A 73 -9.10 0.72 5.49
N ALA A 74 -9.61 1.81 4.91
CA ALA A 74 -10.77 1.76 4.03
C ALA A 74 -10.47 0.96 2.75
N CYS A 75 -9.28 1.12 2.17
CA CYS A 75 -8.78 0.29 1.08
C CYS A 75 -8.60 -1.16 1.53
N LEU A 76 -7.97 -1.41 2.69
CA LEU A 76 -7.72 -2.73 3.26
C LEU A 76 -9.02 -3.53 3.44
N TYR A 77 -10.09 -2.89 3.90
CA TYR A 77 -11.39 -3.53 4.12
C TYR A 77 -12.36 -3.42 2.93
N ASN A 78 -11.92 -2.89 1.79
CA ASN A 78 -12.73 -2.66 0.59
C ASN A 78 -14.03 -1.87 0.90
N ASN A 79 -13.93 -0.90 1.81
CA ASN A 79 -15.05 -0.06 2.19
C ASN A 79 -15.13 1.18 1.28
N LYS A 80 -15.82 1.02 0.15
CA LYS A 80 -15.98 2.08 -0.86
C LYS A 80 -16.64 3.35 -0.32
N ALA A 81 -17.61 3.22 0.58
CA ALA A 81 -18.29 4.36 1.19
C ALA A 81 -17.35 5.17 2.11
N ALA A 82 -16.52 4.47 2.90
CA ALA A 82 -15.49 5.11 3.71
C ALA A 82 -14.40 5.76 2.84
N ILE A 83 -13.95 5.10 1.76
CA ILE A 83 -13.01 5.69 0.79
C ILE A 83 -13.55 7.02 0.27
N GLN A 84 -14.77 7.04 -0.28
CA GLN A 84 -15.39 8.25 -0.81
C GLN A 84 -15.48 9.36 0.24
N LYS A 85 -15.86 9.01 1.47
CA LYS A 85 -16.00 9.96 2.57
C LYS A 85 -14.66 10.55 3.01
N LEU A 86 -13.61 9.74 3.12
CA LEU A 86 -12.28 10.20 3.52
C LEU A 86 -11.67 11.10 2.43
N ILE A 87 -11.83 10.75 1.15
CA ILE A 87 -11.43 11.60 0.02
C ILE A 87 -12.20 12.92 0.02
N ALA A 88 -13.52 12.91 0.27
CA ALA A 88 -14.30 14.15 0.37
C ALA A 88 -13.83 15.06 1.52
N ARG A 89 -13.19 14.49 2.54
CA ARG A 89 -12.52 15.21 3.64
C ARG A 89 -11.04 15.50 3.38
N LYS A 90 -10.58 15.35 2.13
CA LYS A 90 -9.21 15.61 1.67
C LYS A 90 -8.14 14.72 2.30
N ALA A 91 -8.48 13.49 2.70
CA ALA A 91 -7.45 12.50 3.02
C ALA A 91 -6.51 12.30 1.82
N SER A 92 -5.21 12.25 2.08
CA SER A 92 -4.18 12.05 1.07
C SER A 92 -4.27 10.66 0.47
N ILE A 93 -4.09 10.56 -0.85
CA ILE A 93 -3.94 9.27 -1.54
C ILE A 93 -2.49 8.81 -1.62
N ASN A 94 -1.52 9.63 -1.19
CA ASN A 94 -0.10 9.37 -1.42
C ASN A 94 0.53 8.44 -0.38
N ASP A 95 -0.04 8.37 0.82
CA ASP A 95 0.51 7.65 1.96
C ASP A 95 -0.62 6.82 2.59
N ALA A 96 -0.95 5.67 1.99
CA ALA A 96 -2.07 4.83 2.42
C ALA A 96 -1.64 3.72 3.37
N TYR A 97 -0.46 3.15 3.15
CA TYR A 97 0.05 1.96 3.81
C TYR A 97 1.56 2.09 3.97
N SER A 98 2.12 1.58 5.07
CA SER A 98 3.56 1.43 5.24
C SER A 98 3.89 0.05 5.81
N ASP A 99 5.01 -0.51 5.37
CA ASP A 99 5.70 -1.61 6.06
C ASP A 99 6.95 -1.06 6.78
N GLU A 100 7.88 -1.92 7.19
CA GLU A 100 9.12 -1.51 7.88
C GLU A 100 10.02 -0.62 7.02
N ILE A 101 9.92 -0.74 5.69
CA ILE A 101 10.90 -0.22 4.75
C ILE A 101 10.30 0.94 3.95
N TYR A 102 9.07 0.81 3.48
CA TYR A 102 8.47 1.68 2.48
C TYR A 102 7.07 2.19 2.87
N ILE A 103 6.73 3.35 2.30
CA ILE A 103 5.38 3.91 2.32
C ILE A 103 4.82 3.81 0.90
N TYR A 104 3.58 3.34 0.80
CA TYR A 104 2.89 3.11 -0.45
C TYR A 104 1.60 3.93 -0.52
N ASP A 105 1.28 4.35 -1.74
CA ASP A 105 0.10 5.14 -2.03
C ASP A 105 -1.17 4.28 -2.14
N ALA A 106 -2.32 4.93 -2.27
CA ALA A 106 -3.60 4.24 -2.40
C ALA A 106 -3.72 3.49 -3.74
N LEU A 107 -2.96 3.91 -4.77
CA LEU A 107 -2.91 3.23 -6.06
C LEU A 107 -2.20 1.89 -5.94
N TYR A 108 -1.10 1.79 -5.18
CA TYR A 108 -0.45 0.52 -4.82
C TYR A 108 -1.47 -0.45 -4.25
N MET A 109 -2.22 -0.05 -3.22
CA MET A 109 -3.20 -0.93 -2.57
C MET A 109 -4.30 -1.41 -3.53
N ALA A 110 -4.75 -0.53 -4.44
CA ALA A 110 -5.76 -0.89 -5.43
C ALA A 110 -5.22 -1.89 -6.46
N ILE A 111 -3.98 -1.69 -6.91
CA ILE A 111 -3.30 -2.59 -7.84
C ILE A 111 -3.02 -3.92 -7.14
N ASP A 112 -2.43 -3.93 -5.93
CA ASP A 112 -2.14 -5.12 -5.11
C ASP A 112 -3.34 -6.07 -4.97
N LYS A 113 -4.53 -5.49 -4.83
CA LYS A 113 -5.80 -6.22 -4.72
C LYS A 113 -6.46 -6.58 -6.06
N GLY A 114 -5.88 -6.14 -7.18
CA GLY A 114 -6.47 -6.27 -8.50
C GLY A 114 -7.78 -5.49 -8.69
N ASP A 115 -8.09 -4.50 -7.86
CA ASP A 115 -9.34 -3.71 -7.97
C ASP A 115 -9.20 -2.63 -9.06
N TYR A 116 -9.59 -3.00 -10.27
CA TYR A 116 -9.59 -2.10 -11.43
C TYR A 116 -10.40 -0.83 -11.21
N ALA A 117 -11.58 -0.93 -10.57
CA ALA A 117 -12.46 0.23 -10.38
C ALA A 117 -11.83 1.23 -9.41
N LEU A 118 -11.20 0.72 -8.35
CA LEU A 118 -10.51 1.54 -7.37
C LEU A 118 -9.22 2.13 -7.95
N ALA A 119 -8.44 1.36 -8.72
CA ALA A 119 -7.25 1.87 -9.40
C ALA A 119 -7.61 3.00 -10.37
N LYS A 120 -8.67 2.83 -11.17
CA LYS A 120 -9.18 3.88 -12.06
C LYS A 120 -9.62 5.12 -11.28
N TYR A 121 -10.27 4.93 -10.13
CA TYR A 121 -10.68 6.04 -9.28
C TYR A 121 -9.48 6.83 -8.74
N PHE A 122 -8.46 6.17 -8.17
CA PHE A 122 -7.27 6.87 -7.68
C PHE A 122 -6.47 7.55 -8.79
N ILE A 123 -6.36 6.94 -9.98
CA ILE A 123 -5.77 7.62 -11.15
C ILE A 123 -6.55 8.88 -11.52
N SER A 124 -7.89 8.84 -11.49
CA SER A 124 -8.70 10.04 -11.76
C SER A 124 -8.56 11.15 -10.70
N LEU A 125 -8.09 10.80 -9.50
CA LEU A 125 -7.76 11.75 -8.43
C LEU A 125 -6.31 12.25 -8.51
N GLY A 126 -5.55 11.85 -9.53
CA GLY A 126 -4.17 12.30 -9.74
C GLY A 126 -3.10 11.39 -9.13
N ALA A 127 -3.40 10.12 -8.83
CA ALA A 127 -2.38 9.17 -8.41
C ALA A 127 -1.22 9.08 -9.43
N LYS A 128 0.01 8.99 -8.94
CA LYS A 128 1.22 9.01 -9.75
C LYS A 128 1.49 7.64 -10.37
N VAL A 129 1.06 7.44 -11.63
CA VAL A 129 1.22 6.16 -12.36
C VAL A 129 2.67 5.71 -12.63
N ASN A 130 3.65 6.56 -12.31
CA ASN A 130 5.09 6.33 -12.52
C ASN A 130 5.91 6.49 -11.23
N GLN A 131 5.26 6.45 -10.04
CA GLN A 131 5.97 6.49 -8.77
C GLN A 131 6.65 5.13 -8.52
N PRO A 132 7.98 5.07 -8.29
CA PRO A 132 8.61 3.84 -7.80
C PRO A 132 8.20 3.60 -6.33
N TYR A 133 7.98 2.33 -6.02
CA TYR A 133 7.58 1.82 -4.72
C TYR A 133 8.75 1.23 -3.92
N ASN A 134 9.83 0.84 -4.60
CA ASN A 134 11.02 0.29 -3.95
C ASN A 134 12.32 0.62 -4.73
N GLU A 135 13.44 0.17 -4.18
CA GLU A 135 14.80 0.29 -4.73
C GLU A 135 15.06 -0.59 -5.95
N GLU A 136 14.15 -1.47 -6.35
CA GLU A 136 14.30 -2.32 -7.55
C GLU A 136 13.46 -1.79 -8.73
N GLY A 137 12.92 -0.58 -8.60
CA GLY A 137 12.11 0.05 -9.64
C GLY A 137 10.72 -0.57 -9.76
N LEU A 138 10.23 -1.27 -8.73
CA LEU A 138 8.84 -1.69 -8.67
C LEU A 138 7.96 -0.46 -8.79
N CYS A 139 7.14 -0.40 -9.82
CA CYS A 139 6.23 0.72 -10.08
C CYS A 139 4.81 0.20 -10.34
N PRO A 140 3.78 1.06 -10.41
CA PRO A 140 2.41 0.64 -10.68
C PRO A 140 2.28 -0.36 -11.83
N LEU A 141 2.96 -0.09 -12.96
CA LEU A 141 2.90 -0.96 -14.14
C LEU A 141 3.57 -2.31 -13.88
N ALA A 142 4.79 -2.31 -13.32
CA ALA A 142 5.49 -3.55 -12.98
C ALA A 142 4.69 -4.41 -12.00
N LEU A 143 4.11 -3.81 -10.95
CA LEU A 143 3.24 -4.50 -10.00
C LEU A 143 2.02 -5.15 -10.68
N SER A 144 1.37 -4.43 -11.61
CA SER A 144 0.24 -4.99 -12.38
C SER A 144 0.66 -6.16 -13.28
N CYS A 145 1.89 -6.12 -13.83
CA CYS A 145 2.46 -7.22 -14.60
C CYS A 145 2.82 -8.42 -13.70
N MET A 146 3.36 -8.20 -12.50
CA MET A 146 3.67 -9.25 -11.53
C MET A 146 2.42 -10.03 -11.11
N GLN A 147 1.30 -9.31 -10.96
CA GLN A 147 -0.01 -9.90 -10.71
C GLN A 147 -0.71 -10.46 -11.95
N ASN A 148 -0.08 -10.35 -13.11
CA ASN A 148 -0.62 -10.82 -14.38
C ASN A 148 -1.95 -10.14 -14.79
N ASN A 149 -2.17 -8.89 -14.35
CA ASN A 149 -3.44 -8.17 -14.48
C ASN A 149 -3.46 -7.26 -15.72
N TYR A 150 -3.88 -7.81 -16.86
CA TYR A 150 -3.97 -7.07 -18.13
C TYR A 150 -4.86 -5.81 -18.05
N PRO A 151 -6.09 -5.85 -17.48
CA PRO A 151 -6.93 -4.65 -17.39
C PRO A 151 -6.26 -3.47 -16.69
N ILE A 152 -5.57 -3.69 -15.57
CA ILE A 152 -4.85 -2.64 -14.84
C ILE A 152 -3.60 -2.19 -15.61
N ALA A 153 -2.83 -3.11 -16.18
CA ALA A 153 -1.68 -2.75 -17.02
C ALA A 153 -2.08 -1.84 -18.19
N ASN A 154 -3.18 -2.18 -18.88
CA ASN A 154 -3.74 -1.37 -19.96
C ASN A 154 -4.26 -0.02 -19.46
N LEU A 155 -4.90 0.02 -18.29
CA LEU A 155 -5.33 1.28 -17.68
C LEU A 155 -4.14 2.22 -17.44
N LEU A 156 -3.07 1.71 -16.81
CA LEU A 156 -1.88 2.49 -16.48
C LEU A 156 -1.17 3.03 -17.72
N LEU A 157 -0.96 2.20 -18.74
CA LEU A 157 -0.33 2.60 -20.00
C LEU A 157 -1.14 3.68 -20.73
N ASN A 158 -2.47 3.57 -20.73
CA ASN A 158 -3.35 4.60 -21.31
C ASN A 158 -3.37 5.90 -20.50
N HIS A 159 -2.86 5.92 -19.27
CA HIS A 159 -2.72 7.11 -18.43
C HIS A 159 -1.26 7.55 -18.27
N GLY A 160 -0.38 7.13 -19.19
CA GLY A 160 0.99 7.64 -19.27
C GLY A 160 2.02 6.89 -18.43
N ALA A 161 1.71 5.68 -17.95
CA ALA A 161 2.74 4.81 -17.39
C ALA A 161 3.80 4.48 -18.46
N LYS A 162 5.07 4.50 -18.07
CA LYS A 162 6.19 4.19 -18.97
C LYS A 162 6.28 2.68 -19.17
N ALA A 163 6.24 2.22 -20.43
CA ALA A 163 6.23 0.79 -20.77
C ALA A 163 7.52 0.05 -20.35
N ASP A 164 8.64 0.78 -20.26
CA ASP A 164 9.92 0.26 -19.76
C ASP A 164 10.02 0.25 -18.22
N GLY A 165 8.95 0.62 -17.51
CA GLY A 165 9.00 0.89 -16.09
C GLY A 165 9.64 2.24 -15.77
N VAL A 166 9.95 2.47 -14.51
CA VAL A 166 10.72 3.62 -14.04
C VAL A 166 11.96 3.15 -13.31
N GLY A 167 12.98 4.01 -13.25
CA GLY A 167 14.13 3.78 -12.37
C GLY A 167 13.71 3.68 -10.90
N ASP A 168 14.68 3.39 -10.06
CA ASP A 168 14.47 3.02 -8.67
C ASP A 168 14.77 4.14 -7.65
N LEU A 169 14.65 3.78 -6.37
CA LEU A 169 15.05 4.60 -5.21
C LEU A 169 16.54 4.41 -4.84
N GLY A 170 17.41 4.13 -5.81
CA GLY A 170 18.86 3.99 -5.63
C GLY A 170 19.39 2.55 -5.64
N GLY A 171 18.67 1.61 -6.23
CA GLY A 171 19.14 0.24 -6.40
C GLY A 171 20.00 0.02 -7.63
N ASN A 172 20.41 -1.23 -7.80
CA ASN A 172 21.40 -1.64 -8.81
C ASN A 172 20.75 -2.19 -10.09
N TYR A 173 19.43 -2.37 -10.10
CA TYR A 173 18.68 -3.02 -11.16
C TYR A 173 17.27 -2.45 -11.27
N ILE A 174 16.73 -2.46 -12.51
CA ILE A 174 15.39 -1.95 -12.82
C ILE A 174 14.50 -3.12 -13.21
N THR A 175 13.41 -3.29 -12.48
CA THR A 175 12.35 -4.25 -12.82
C THR A 175 11.64 -3.84 -14.12
N TYR A 176 11.95 -4.51 -15.23
CA TYR A 176 11.31 -4.23 -16.53
C TYR A 176 9.96 -4.96 -16.68
N PRO A 177 8.84 -4.24 -16.91
CA PRO A 177 7.52 -4.86 -17.08
C PRO A 177 7.47 -5.90 -18.20
N LEU A 178 8.25 -5.70 -19.28
CA LEU A 178 8.29 -6.65 -20.41
C LEU A 178 8.93 -7.98 -20.01
N ILE A 179 9.95 -7.99 -19.16
CA ILE A 179 10.56 -9.23 -18.66
C ILE A 179 9.55 -9.98 -17.79
N ILE A 180 8.92 -9.29 -16.83
CA ILE A 180 7.88 -9.88 -15.97
C ILE A 180 6.74 -10.49 -16.82
N ALA A 181 6.27 -9.79 -17.84
CA ALA A 181 5.21 -10.31 -18.71
C ALA A 181 5.61 -11.59 -19.45
N VAL A 182 6.89 -11.74 -19.81
CA VAL A 182 7.45 -12.96 -20.39
C VAL A 182 7.50 -14.07 -19.34
N GLU A 183 8.00 -13.81 -18.13
CA GLU A 183 8.02 -14.78 -17.01
C GLU A 183 6.63 -15.32 -16.68
N LYS A 184 5.62 -14.43 -16.67
CA LYS A 184 4.22 -14.80 -16.45
C LYS A 184 3.58 -15.51 -17.66
N ARG A 185 4.33 -15.70 -18.75
CA ARG A 185 3.88 -16.27 -20.03
C ARG A 185 2.63 -15.56 -20.58
N ASN A 186 2.45 -14.27 -20.28
CA ASN A 186 1.25 -13.54 -20.68
C ASN A 186 1.48 -12.80 -21.99
N LYS A 187 1.14 -13.48 -23.09
CA LYS A 187 1.23 -12.93 -24.45
C LYS A 187 0.49 -11.59 -24.59
N SER A 188 -0.67 -11.43 -23.96
CA SER A 188 -1.49 -10.23 -24.09
C SER A 188 -0.81 -9.02 -23.46
N ILE A 189 -0.20 -9.19 -22.28
CA ILE A 189 0.59 -8.11 -21.63
C ILE A 189 1.87 -7.84 -22.42
N VAL A 190 2.57 -8.88 -22.92
CA VAL A 190 3.73 -8.70 -23.80
C VAL A 190 3.36 -7.85 -25.02
N GLN A 191 2.29 -8.21 -25.73
CA GLN A 191 1.84 -7.46 -26.91
C GLN A 191 1.44 -6.02 -26.56
N LEU A 192 0.78 -5.82 -25.42
CA LEU A 192 0.39 -4.51 -24.91
C LEU A 192 1.62 -3.62 -24.63
N LEU A 193 2.61 -4.14 -23.90
CA LEU A 193 3.84 -3.40 -23.58
C LEU A 193 4.61 -3.04 -24.85
N LEU A 194 4.74 -3.97 -25.80
CA LEU A 194 5.37 -3.71 -27.10
C LEU A 194 4.61 -2.64 -27.90
N LYS A 195 3.28 -2.65 -27.87
CA LYS A 195 2.45 -1.61 -28.51
C LYS A 195 2.69 -0.23 -27.92
N HIS A 196 2.99 -0.14 -26.62
CA HIS A 196 3.34 1.10 -25.93
C HIS A 196 4.85 1.40 -25.92
N GLY A 197 5.63 0.73 -26.77
CA GLY A 197 7.04 1.08 -27.02
C GLY A 197 8.04 0.47 -26.05
N ALA A 198 7.69 -0.60 -25.33
CA ALA A 198 8.65 -1.30 -24.46
C ALA A 198 9.86 -1.81 -25.26
N LYS A 199 11.06 -1.55 -24.74
CA LYS A 199 12.34 -1.95 -25.32
C LYS A 199 12.54 -3.46 -25.18
N LYS A 200 12.84 -4.10 -26.31
CA LYS A 200 13.04 -5.56 -26.40
C LYS A 200 14.42 -6.04 -25.92
N ASN A 201 15.38 -5.13 -25.80
CA ASN A 201 16.80 -5.41 -25.51
C ASN A 201 17.22 -5.04 -24.08
N VAL A 202 16.26 -4.70 -23.21
CA VAL A 202 16.50 -4.57 -21.77
C VAL A 202 17.00 -5.90 -21.22
N LYS A 203 17.74 -5.87 -20.12
CA LYS A 203 18.29 -7.05 -19.46
C LYS A 203 17.88 -7.06 -18.00
N ASP A 204 17.57 -8.23 -17.47
CA ASP A 204 17.40 -8.42 -16.03
C ASP A 204 18.74 -8.46 -15.28
N SER A 205 18.68 -8.68 -13.97
CA SER A 205 19.85 -8.81 -13.09
C SER A 205 20.76 -9.99 -13.44
N GLU A 206 20.22 -11.01 -14.13
CA GLU A 206 20.98 -12.16 -14.62
C GLU A 206 21.48 -11.98 -16.06
N GLY A 207 21.14 -10.85 -16.69
CA GLY A 207 21.55 -10.50 -18.05
C GLY A 207 20.63 -11.06 -19.14
N PHE A 208 19.51 -11.69 -18.81
CA PHE A 208 18.55 -12.16 -19.80
C PHE A 208 17.77 -10.99 -20.39
N THR A 209 17.70 -10.99 -21.71
CA THR A 209 16.71 -10.20 -22.45
C THR A 209 15.34 -10.88 -22.42
N PRO A 210 14.23 -10.14 -22.64
CA PRO A 210 12.92 -10.76 -22.84
C PRO A 210 12.93 -11.92 -23.86
N LEU A 211 13.69 -11.78 -24.96
CA LEU A 211 13.76 -12.79 -26.00
C LEU A 211 14.57 -14.02 -25.58
N SER A 212 15.73 -13.84 -24.94
CA SER A 212 16.52 -14.98 -24.45
C SER A 212 15.78 -15.74 -23.36
N LEU A 213 15.08 -15.04 -22.47
CA LEU A 213 14.24 -15.66 -21.45
C LEU A 213 13.09 -16.45 -22.07
N ALA A 214 12.38 -15.88 -23.05
CA ALA A 214 11.31 -16.59 -23.75
C ALA A 214 11.80 -17.86 -24.48
N ARG A 215 13.03 -17.84 -25.00
CA ARG A 215 13.68 -19.00 -25.64
C ARG A 215 14.05 -20.07 -24.63
N GLU A 216 14.69 -19.68 -23.54
CA GLU A 216 15.05 -20.57 -22.43
C GLU A 216 13.82 -21.33 -21.91
N LEU A 217 12.69 -20.61 -21.78
CA LEU A 217 11.43 -21.17 -21.28
C LEU A 217 10.55 -21.83 -22.37
N GLY A 218 10.96 -21.80 -23.65
CA GLY A 218 10.22 -22.44 -24.75
C GLY A 218 8.89 -21.78 -25.12
N TYR A 219 8.72 -20.46 -24.92
CA TYR A 219 7.47 -19.74 -25.14
C TYR A 219 7.27 -19.29 -26.59
N THR A 220 7.06 -20.25 -27.50
CA THR A 220 7.01 -20.05 -28.97
C THR A 220 6.19 -18.84 -29.44
N GLU A 221 4.99 -18.60 -28.90
CA GLU A 221 4.18 -17.45 -29.31
C GLU A 221 4.77 -16.11 -28.90
N ILE A 222 5.39 -16.04 -27.70
CA ILE A 222 6.06 -14.85 -27.19
C ILE A 222 7.38 -14.62 -27.94
N ILE A 223 8.13 -15.69 -28.23
CA ILE A 223 9.34 -15.63 -29.07
C ILE A 223 9.02 -14.94 -30.41
N ARG A 224 7.95 -15.37 -31.09
CA ARG A 224 7.51 -14.75 -32.35
C ARG A 224 7.18 -13.27 -32.20
N LEU A 225 6.49 -12.86 -31.13
CA LEU A 225 6.21 -11.44 -30.87
C LEU A 225 7.49 -10.61 -30.65
N LEU A 226 8.46 -11.17 -29.95
CA LEU A 226 9.71 -10.49 -29.61
C LEU A 226 10.67 -10.45 -30.81
N GLU A 227 10.71 -11.48 -31.65
CA GLU A 227 11.50 -11.51 -32.90
C GLU A 227 10.95 -10.60 -33.98
N ASN A 228 9.64 -10.38 -34.02
CA ASN A 228 9.01 -9.48 -34.98
C ASN A 228 9.61 -8.08 -34.86
N LYS A 229 10.41 -7.68 -35.87
CA LYS A 229 10.81 -6.29 -36.06
C LYS A 229 9.57 -5.53 -36.52
N ASN A 230 8.89 -4.84 -35.61
CA ASN A 230 7.88 -3.87 -36.06
C ASN A 230 8.63 -2.78 -36.83
N LYS A 231 8.20 -2.57 -38.08
CA LYS A 231 8.61 -1.50 -39.00
C LYS A 231 8.25 -0.13 -38.45
#